data_AF-A0A519YSG3-F1
#
_entry.id   AF-A0A519YSG3-F1
#
_cell.length_a   1.000
_cell.length_b   1.000
_cell.length_c   1.000
_cell.angle_alpha   90.00
_cell.angle_beta   90.00
_cell.angle_gamma   90.00
#
_symmetry.space_group_name_H-M   'P 1'
#
loop_
_entity.id
_entity.type
_entity.pdbx_description
1 polymer ?
#
loop_
_entity_poly.entity_id
_entity_poly.type
_entity_poly.pdbx_seq_one_letter_code
_entity_poly.pdbx_strand_id
1 'polypeptide(L)'
;MFNEQLLKQASSLQGLALAPEQSVWISANAGTGKTEVLTRRMLALLLSDPTLEPRQVLALTFTKAGAAEMAARLPARLTKWAALDDAALVAR
;
A
#
# COMPACT_ATOMS: atom_id res chain seq x y z
N MET A 1 12.64 10.25 23.33
CA MET A 1 12.06 11.42 22.61
C MET A 1 12.48 11.52 21.15
N PHE A 2 13.78 11.62 20.79
CA PHE A 2 14.24 11.77 19.39
C PHE A 2 13.80 10.62 18.45
N ASN A 3 13.80 9.38 18.94
CA ASN A 3 13.42 8.21 18.15
C ASN A 3 11.90 8.08 17.92
N GLU A 4 11.08 8.47 18.90
CA GLU A 4 9.62 8.43 18.78
C GLU A 4 9.08 9.50 17.82
N GLN A 5 9.71 10.68 17.78
CA GLN A 5 9.38 11.72 16.79
C GLN A 5 9.73 11.26 15.38
N LEU A 6 10.89 10.63 15.16
CA LEU A 6 11.27 10.08 13.87
C LEU A 6 10.33 8.96 13.40
N LEU A 7 9.94 8.05 14.29
CA LEU A 7 8.99 6.98 13.98
C LEU A 7 7.59 7.52 13.65
N LYS A 8 7.12 8.54 14.38
CA LYS A 8 5.86 9.25 14.09
C LYS A 8 5.92 9.96 12.74
N GLN A 9 7.02 10.64 12.43
CA GLN A 9 7.23 11.31 11.14
C GLN A 9 7.28 10.32 9.97
N ALA A 10 7.98 9.20 10.13
CA ALA A 10 8.02 8.16 9.11
C ALA A 10 6.62 7.57 8.85
N SER A 11 5.85 7.34 9.91
CA SER A 11 4.48 6.84 9.82
C SER A 11 3.55 7.86 9.16
N SER A 12 3.68 9.15 9.47
CA SER A 12 2.88 10.20 8.84
C SER A 12 3.23 10.36 7.36
N LEU A 13 4.50 10.28 6.98
CA LEU A 13 4.92 10.34 5.58
C LEU A 13 4.40 9.13 4.77
N GLN A 14 4.40 7.94 5.37
CA GLN A 14 3.75 6.78 4.75
C GLN A 14 2.24 6.99 4.61
N GLY A 15 1.57 7.57 5.61
CA GLY A 15 0.15 7.93 5.51
C GLY A 15 -0.15 8.87 4.34
N LEU A 16 0.67 9.92 4.17
CA LEU A 16 0.58 10.83 3.02
C LEU A 16 0.83 10.09 1.70
N ALA A 17 1.78 9.15 1.68
CA ALA A 17 2.04 8.33 0.50
C ALA A 17 0.89 7.38 0.14
N LEU A 18 -0.14 7.22 0.97
CA LEU A 18 -1.33 6.42 0.69
C LEU A 18 -2.52 7.23 0.20
N ALA A 19 -2.47 8.57 0.27
CA ALA A 19 -3.53 9.45 -0.23
C ALA A 19 -3.74 9.23 -1.75
N PRO A 20 -4.88 8.66 -2.18
CA PRO A 20 -5.10 8.27 -3.57
C PRO A 20 -5.18 9.47 -4.53
N GLU A 21 -5.70 10.60 -4.07
CA GLU A 21 -5.89 11.83 -4.84
C GLU A 21 -4.59 12.61 -5.15
N GLN A 22 -3.45 12.19 -4.63
CA GLN A 22 -2.18 12.92 -4.78
C GLN A 22 -1.15 12.11 -5.55
N SER A 23 -0.44 12.72 -6.50
CA SER A 23 0.80 12.13 -7.02
C SER A 23 1.91 12.23 -5.98
N VAL A 24 2.53 11.10 -5.64
CA VAL A 24 3.58 11.05 -4.60
C VAL A 24 4.88 10.50 -5.14
N TRP A 25 5.99 11.10 -4.72
CA TRP A 25 7.33 10.57 -4.96
C TRP A 25 7.90 10.00 -3.66
N ILE A 26 8.33 8.74 -3.70
CA ILE A 26 8.88 8.05 -2.53
C ILE A 26 10.37 7.80 -2.77
N SER A 27 11.21 8.53 -2.04
CA SER A 27 12.64 8.22 -1.94
C SER A 27 12.88 7.46 -0.64
N ALA A 28 13.43 6.25 -0.72
CA ALA A 28 13.74 5.46 0.46
C ALA A 28 14.87 4.45 0.17
N ASN A 29 15.63 4.08 1.21
CA ASN A 29 16.76 3.16 1.09
C ASN A 29 16.31 1.73 0.74
N ALA A 30 17.25 0.86 0.37
CA ALA A 30 16.95 -0.57 0.22
C ALA A 30 16.40 -1.14 1.54
N GLY A 31 15.43 -2.05 1.46
CA GLY A 31 14.83 -2.69 2.64
C GLY A 31 13.81 -1.85 3.43
N THR A 32 13.57 -0.59 3.09
CA THR A 32 12.67 0.30 3.85
C THR A 32 11.18 0.20 3.46
N GLY A 33 10.76 -0.92 2.86
CA GLY A 33 9.34 -1.18 2.59
C GLY A 33 8.71 -0.44 1.41
N LYS A 34 9.48 0.06 0.42
CA LYS A 34 8.93 0.72 -0.79
C LYS A 34 7.84 -0.11 -1.49
N THR A 35 8.07 -1.41 -1.64
CA THR A 35 7.10 -2.36 -2.23
C THR A 35 5.83 -2.48 -1.38
N GLU A 36 5.95 -2.43 -0.05
CA GLU A 36 4.80 -2.47 0.86
C GLU A 36 3.97 -1.19 0.75
N VAL A 37 4.63 -0.02 0.69
CA VAL A 37 3.94 1.26 0.47
C VAL A 37 3.20 1.26 -0.88
N LEU A 38 3.86 0.80 -1.95
CA LEU A 38 3.23 0.71 -3.26
C LEU A 38 2.01 -0.23 -3.29
N THR A 39 2.12 -1.40 -2.65
CA THR A 39 1.01 -2.36 -2.54
C THR A 39 -0.16 -1.77 -1.74
N ARG A 40 0.12 -1.12 -0.61
CA ARG A 40 -0.91 -0.45 0.20
C ARG A 40 -1.58 0.71 -0.54
N ARG A 41 -0.81 1.44 -1.35
CA ARG A 41 -1.33 2.54 -2.17
C ARG A 41 -2.29 2.06 -3.26
N MET A 42 -1.97 0.93 -3.92
CA MET A 42 -2.90 0.30 -4.87
C MET A 42 -4.22 -0.11 -4.20
N LEU A 43 -4.16 -0.69 -3.00
CA LEU A 43 -5.36 -1.03 -2.22
C LEU A 43 -6.16 0.23 -1.86
N ALA A 44 -5.49 1.28 -1.38
CA ALA A 44 -6.14 2.54 -1.05
C ALA A 44 -6.88 3.13 -2.26
N LEU A 45 -6.24 3.14 -3.44
CA LEU A 45 -6.87 3.59 -4.69
C LEU A 45 -8.14 2.79 -5.01
N LEU A 46 -8.04 1.46 -5.05
CA LEU A 46 -9.16 0.57 -5.41
C LEU A 46 -10.32 0.62 -4.41
N LEU A 47 -10.04 0.90 -3.13
CA LEU A 47 -11.07 0.94 -2.09
C LEU A 47 -11.62 2.34 -1.86
N SER A 48 -10.92 3.38 -2.32
CA SER A 48 -11.38 4.77 -2.17
C SER A 48 -12.47 5.16 -3.17
N ASP A 49 -12.53 4.49 -4.32
CA ASP A 49 -13.47 4.80 -5.39
C ASP A 49 -14.14 3.52 -5.90
N PRO A 50 -15.45 3.30 -5.62
CA PRO A 50 -16.16 2.12 -6.08
C PRO A 50 -16.34 2.05 -7.61
N THR A 51 -16.07 3.14 -8.33
CA THR A 51 -16.12 3.18 -9.80
C THR A 51 -14.80 2.79 -10.45
N LEU A 52 -13.70 2.71 -9.67
CA LEU A 52 -12.38 2.35 -10.16
C LEU A 52 -12.24 0.83 -10.28
N GLU A 53 -12.12 0.35 -11.52
CA GLU A 53 -11.86 -1.05 -11.79
C GLU A 53 -10.37 -1.39 -11.69
N PRO A 54 -9.99 -2.58 -11.20
CA PRO A 54 -8.59 -2.99 -11.09
C PRO A 54 -7.74 -2.82 -12.36
N ARG A 55 -8.36 -3.01 -13.55
CA ARG A 55 -7.68 -2.84 -14.84
C ARG A 55 -7.25 -1.40 -15.16
N GLN A 56 -7.77 -0.42 -14.43
CA GLN A 56 -7.42 1.00 -14.58
C GLN A 56 -6.17 1.37 -13.76
N VAL A 57 -5.65 0.46 -12.93
CA VAL A 57 -4.46 0.67 -12.12
C VAL A 57 -3.27 -0.08 -12.71
N LEU A 58 -2.21 0.64 -13.05
CA LEU A 58 -0.96 0.09 -13.57
C LEU A 58 0.18 0.32 -12.56
N ALA A 59 0.85 -0.77 -12.17
CA ALA A 59 2.09 -0.73 -11.41
C ALA A 59 3.26 -1.19 -12.28
N LEU A 60 4.35 -0.41 -12.29
CA LEU A 60 5.56 -0.71 -13.06
C LEU A 60 6.71 -1.06 -12.11
N THR A 61 7.46 -2.10 -12.45
CA THR A 61 8.65 -2.54 -11.70
C THR A 61 9.81 -2.78 -12.65
N PHE A 62 11.04 -2.69 -12.14
CA PHE A 62 12.25 -2.88 -12.95
C PHE A 62 12.45 -4.34 -13.40
N THR A 63 11.92 -5.30 -12.63
CA THR A 63 12.11 -6.73 -12.89
C THR A 63 10.78 -7.48 -12.95
N LYS A 64 10.77 -8.60 -13.68
CA LYS A 64 9.63 -9.53 -13.74
C LYS A 64 9.31 -10.13 -12.36
N ALA A 65 10.34 -10.42 -11.56
CA ALA A 65 10.18 -10.94 -10.21
C ALA A 65 9.45 -9.94 -9.29
N GLY A 66 9.82 -8.65 -9.36
CA GLY A 66 9.13 -7.61 -8.60
C GLY A 66 7.66 -7.44 -9.01
N ALA A 67 7.37 -7.52 -10.31
CA ALA A 67 5.99 -7.49 -10.82
C ALA A 67 5.17 -8.68 -10.29
N ALA A 68 5.72 -9.89 -10.38
CA ALA A 68 5.05 -11.11 -9.90
C ALA A 68 4.82 -11.08 -8.39
N GLU A 69 5.79 -10.60 -7.61
CA GLU A 69 5.65 -10.44 -6.17
C GLU A 69 4.51 -9.48 -5.81
N MET A 70 4.45 -8.32 -6.47
CA MET A 70 3.36 -7.36 -6.26
C MET A 70 2.00 -7.92 -6.66
N ALA A 71 1.91 -8.60 -7.81
CA ALA A 71 0.70 -9.23 -8.29
C ALA A 71 0.19 -10.35 -7.37
N ALA A 72 1.08 -11.02 -6.63
CA ALA A 72 0.70 -12.02 -5.64
C ALA A 72 0.25 -11.41 -4.30
N ARG A 73 0.88 -10.30 -3.88
CA ARG A 73 0.59 -9.65 -2.58
C ARG A 73 -0.82 -9.06 -2.52
N LEU A 74 -1.26 -8.39 -3.59
CA LEU A 74 -2.53 -7.66 -3.60
C LEU A 74 -3.75 -8.60 -3.39
N PRO A 75 -3.95 -9.67 -4.20
CA PRO A 75 -5.07 -10.59 -4.03
C PRO A 75 -4.97 -11.35 -2.72
N ALA A 76 -3.78 -11.81 -2.33
CA ALA A 76 -3.58 -12.53 -1.06
C ALA A 76 -4.08 -11.71 0.14
N ARG A 77 -3.86 -10.40 0.11
CA ARG A 77 -4.32 -9.50 1.18
C ARG A 77 -5.84 -9.32 1.18
N LEU A 78 -6.44 -9.11 0.00
CA LEU A 78 -7.89 -9.00 -0.14
C LEU A 78 -8.60 -10.29 0.27
N THR A 79 -8.09 -11.45 -0.13
CA THR A 79 -8.62 -12.76 0.29
C THR A 79 -8.59 -12.91 1.80
N LYS A 80 -7.48 -12.49 2.45
CA LYS A 80 -7.41 -12.51 3.91
C LYS A 80 -8.48 -11.62 4.54
N TRP A 81 -8.75 -10.44 4.00
CA TRP A 81 -9.74 -9.51 4.55
C TRP A 81 -11.18 -9.98 4.34
N ALA A 82 -11.46 -10.54 3.16
CA ALA A 82 -12.77 -11.09 2.83
C ALA A 82 -13.18 -12.26 3.74
N ALA A 83 -12.22 -12.89 4.42
CA ALA A 83 -12.46 -13.96 5.38
C ALA A 83 -12.62 -13.48 6.84
N LEU A 84 -12.41 -12.20 7.12
CA LEU A 84 -12.59 -11.62 8.47
C LEU A 84 -14.04 -11.17 8.66
N ASP A 85 -14.53 -11.23 9.89
CA ASP A 85 -15.73 -10.48 10.28
C ASP A 85 -15.44 -8.98 10.36
N ASP A 86 -16.48 -8.15 10.42
CA ASP A 86 -16.37 -6.69 10.41
C ASP A 86 -15.54 -6.16 11.59
N ALA A 87 -15.70 -6.75 12.78
CA ALA A 87 -14.98 -6.31 13.98
C ALA A 87 -13.47 -6.58 13.84
N ALA A 88 -13.10 -7.76 13.35
CA ALA A 88 -11.73 -8.15 13.09
C ALA A 88 -11.12 -7.39 11.91
N LEU A 89 -11.93 -7.03 10.91
CA LEU A 89 -11.49 -6.24 9.76
C LEU A 89 -11.15 -4.80 10.16
N VAL A 90 -11.98 -4.18 10.98
CA VAL A 90 -11.78 -2.80 11.48
C VAL A 90 -10.60 -2.71 12.45
N ALA A 91 -10.35 -3.75 13.25
CA ALA A 91 -9.25 -3.75 14.23
C ALA A 91 -7.84 -3.92 13.62
N ARG A 92 -7.72 -4.04 12.30
CA ARG A 92 -6.48 -4.43 11.61
C ARG A 92 -5.54 -3.26 11.26
#